data_AF-A0A662ALV2-F1
#
_entry.id   AF-A0A662ALV2-F1
#
_cell.length_a   1.000
_cell.length_b   1.000
_cell.length_c   1.000
_cell.angle_alpha   90.00
_cell.angle_beta   90.00
_cell.angle_gamma   90.00
#
_symmetry.space_group_name_H-M   'P 1'
#
loop_
_entity.id
_entity.type
_entity.pdbx_description
1 polymer ?
#
loop_
_entity_poly.entity_id
_entity_poly.type
_entity_poly.pdbx_seq_one_letter_code
_entity_poly.pdbx_strand_id
1 'polypeptide(L)'
;MDFEVYCDESNPEILSDRTANNYLLIGSIWIPKVYREDLKNSIKKIKTNHNYRNEIKWNKVAPSSNEFYLDLLKYFFSTDNIRFRVLLVKSNEIDRVKFHNGDGELSFYKFYYQLLQHWILSYNSYSIFLDHKVNKDINRVSKLREVLKNANLTSEIANVQALPSNEVLGIQLADFLTGIVNAKFNKKISSSSKKDILTETENYIGHKLVPTSKSENKFNVFSINFQGGW
;
A
#
# COMPACT_ATOMS: atom_id res chain seq x y z
N MET A 1 6.39 -19.84 -7.08
CA MET A 1 5.60 -19.79 -5.82
C MET A 1 4.37 -18.92 -6.02
N ASP A 2 3.29 -19.15 -5.28
CA ASP A 2 2.09 -18.32 -5.33
C ASP A 2 2.17 -17.18 -4.30
N PHE A 3 1.91 -15.96 -4.73
CA PHE A 3 1.88 -14.76 -3.91
C PHE A 3 0.51 -14.08 -3.97
N GLU A 4 0.20 -13.41 -2.87
CA GLU A 4 -0.93 -12.51 -2.74
C GLU A 4 -0.45 -11.10 -2.47
N VAL A 5 -1.08 -10.14 -3.14
CA VAL A 5 -0.79 -8.73 -3.01
C VAL A 5 -2.07 -8.01 -2.66
N TYR A 6 -2.10 -7.30 -1.54
CA TYR A 6 -3.25 -6.52 -1.08
C TYR A 6 -2.91 -5.04 -1.12
N CYS A 7 -3.71 -4.24 -1.80
CA CYS A 7 -3.41 -2.84 -2.05
C CYS A 7 -4.47 -1.92 -1.48
N ASP A 8 -4.02 -0.72 -1.09
CA ASP A 8 -4.86 0.40 -0.70
C ASP A 8 -4.17 1.71 -1.09
N GLU A 9 -4.91 2.83 -1.14
CA GLU A 9 -4.37 4.12 -1.52
C GLU A 9 -4.77 5.26 -0.59
N SER A 10 -3.90 6.25 -0.49
CA SER A 10 -4.12 7.46 0.28
C SER A 10 -4.01 8.71 -0.59
N ASN A 11 -4.97 9.60 -0.42
CA ASN A 11 -5.14 10.87 -1.15
C ASN A 11 -5.33 10.75 -2.69
N PRO A 12 -6.18 9.83 -3.20
CA PRO A 12 -6.48 9.74 -4.63
C PRO A 12 -7.02 11.05 -5.23
N GLU A 13 -7.64 11.91 -4.42
CA GLU A 13 -8.19 13.21 -4.82
C GLU A 13 -7.16 14.17 -5.40
N ILE A 14 -5.85 13.96 -5.16
CA ILE A 14 -4.76 14.71 -5.80
C ILE A 14 -4.84 14.62 -7.32
N LEU A 15 -5.38 13.50 -7.82
CA LEU A 15 -5.57 13.28 -9.24
C LEU A 15 -6.64 14.20 -9.82
N SER A 16 -7.55 14.74 -9.01
CA SER A 16 -8.52 15.77 -9.41
C SER A 16 -8.12 17.19 -8.97
N ASP A 17 -7.55 17.35 -7.78
CA ASP A 17 -7.14 18.62 -7.18
C ASP A 17 -5.74 18.49 -6.56
N ARG A 18 -4.74 19.07 -7.24
CA ARG A 18 -3.33 18.99 -6.82
C ARG A 18 -3.02 19.76 -5.53
N THR A 19 -3.93 20.62 -5.06
CA THR A 19 -3.72 21.44 -3.86
C THR A 19 -4.17 20.74 -2.57
N ALA A 20 -4.95 19.66 -2.68
CA ALA A 20 -5.49 18.94 -1.54
C ALA A 20 -4.40 18.32 -0.64
N ASN A 21 -3.29 17.88 -1.24
CA ASN A 21 -2.20 17.17 -0.57
C ASN A 21 -0.90 17.26 -1.39
N ASN A 22 0.25 17.06 -0.72
CA ASN A 22 1.58 17.08 -1.36
C ASN A 22 1.93 15.74 -2.03
N TYR A 23 1.43 14.62 -1.49
CA TYR A 23 1.75 13.27 -1.96
C TYR A 23 0.51 12.38 -2.10
N LEU A 24 0.42 11.71 -3.24
CA LEU A 24 -0.42 10.53 -3.48
C LEU A 24 0.38 9.29 -3.08
N LEU A 25 -0.26 8.37 -2.37
CA LEU A 25 0.36 7.11 -1.97
C LEU A 25 -0.46 5.92 -2.43
N ILE A 26 0.21 4.87 -2.90
CA ILE A 26 -0.39 3.56 -3.17
C ILE A 26 0.46 2.52 -2.45
N GLY A 27 -0.14 1.85 -1.46
CA GLY A 27 0.52 0.84 -0.66
C GLY A 27 0.12 -0.57 -1.05
N SER A 28 0.97 -1.53 -0.69
CA SER A 28 0.75 -2.94 -0.97
C SER A 28 1.40 -3.82 0.11
N ILE A 29 0.66 -4.84 0.55
CA ILE A 29 1.14 -5.94 1.37
C ILE A 29 1.35 -7.15 0.48
N TRP A 30 2.52 -7.78 0.57
CA TRP A 30 2.90 -8.95 -0.20
C TRP A 30 3.15 -10.12 0.76
N ILE A 31 2.48 -11.24 0.49
CA ILE A 31 2.68 -12.48 1.24
C ILE A 31 2.75 -13.67 0.27
N PRO A 32 3.52 -14.72 0.57
CA PRO A 32 3.27 -16.01 -0.05
C PRO A 32 1.89 -16.52 0.35
N LYS A 33 1.13 -17.03 -0.63
CA LYS A 33 -0.27 -17.44 -0.47
C LYS A 33 -0.50 -18.48 0.63
N VAL A 34 0.51 -19.33 0.90
CA VAL A 34 0.47 -20.32 1.98
C VAL A 34 0.28 -19.70 3.37
N TYR A 35 0.67 -18.45 3.57
CA TYR A 35 0.55 -17.73 4.85
C TYR A 35 -0.72 -16.88 4.97
N ARG A 36 -1.69 -17.01 4.03
CA ARG A 36 -2.94 -16.24 4.05
C ARG A 36 -3.72 -16.44 5.35
N GLU A 37 -3.91 -17.69 5.77
CA GLU A 37 -4.67 -17.98 6.98
C GLU A 37 -3.91 -17.56 8.25
N ASP A 38 -2.57 -17.64 8.25
CA ASP A 38 -1.75 -17.14 9.36
C ASP A 38 -1.86 -15.62 9.51
N LEU A 39 -1.84 -14.88 8.40
CA LEU A 39 -2.08 -13.43 8.39
C LEU A 39 -3.43 -13.11 9.04
N LYS A 40 -4.47 -13.78 8.58
CA LYS A 40 -5.85 -13.56 9.02
C LYS A 40 -6.04 -13.93 10.49
N ASN A 41 -5.53 -15.09 10.92
CA ASN A 41 -5.67 -15.58 12.29
C ASN A 41 -4.87 -14.72 13.27
N SER A 42 -3.66 -14.30 12.90
CA SER A 42 -2.83 -13.43 13.74
C SER A 42 -3.47 -12.06 13.94
N ILE A 43 -3.95 -11.41 12.87
CA ILE A 43 -4.65 -10.13 12.98
C ILE A 43 -5.94 -10.27 13.79
N LYS A 44 -6.74 -11.33 13.57
CA LYS A 44 -7.94 -11.60 14.37
C LYS A 44 -7.61 -11.78 15.86
N LYS A 45 -6.55 -12.50 16.18
CA LYS A 45 -6.10 -12.69 17.57
C LYS A 45 -5.73 -11.36 18.21
N ILE A 46 -5.00 -10.49 17.51
CA ILE A 46 -4.67 -9.14 17.99
C ILE A 46 -5.95 -8.33 18.23
N LYS A 47 -6.91 -8.35 17.28
CA LYS A 47 -8.21 -7.70 17.46
C LYS A 47 -8.95 -8.21 18.71
N THR A 48 -8.99 -9.52 18.92
CA THR A 48 -9.63 -10.13 20.10
C THR A 48 -8.95 -9.72 21.40
N ASN A 49 -7.61 -9.75 21.45
CA ASN A 49 -6.83 -9.38 22.65
C ASN A 49 -7.10 -7.94 23.10
N HIS A 50 -7.33 -7.04 22.15
CA HIS A 50 -7.62 -5.62 22.41
C HIS A 50 -9.12 -5.27 22.40
N ASN A 51 -10.01 -6.27 22.28
CA ASN A 51 -11.46 -6.06 22.07
C ASN A 51 -11.76 -5.06 20.94
N TYR A 52 -10.94 -5.05 19.89
CA TYR A 52 -11.05 -4.12 18.76
C TYR A 52 -11.97 -4.68 17.68
N ARG A 53 -13.16 -4.09 17.54
CA ARG A 53 -14.22 -4.58 16.62
C ARG A 53 -14.30 -3.84 15.29
N ASN A 54 -13.66 -2.67 15.20
CA ASN A 54 -13.73 -1.82 14.02
C ASN A 54 -12.88 -2.39 12.87
N GLU A 55 -13.09 -1.85 11.67
CA GLU A 55 -12.16 -2.00 10.55
C GLU A 55 -10.83 -1.32 10.90
N ILE A 56 -9.71 -1.94 10.53
CA ILE A 56 -8.38 -1.37 10.78
C ILE A 56 -8.14 -0.31 9.71
N LYS A 57 -8.11 0.95 10.13
CA LYS A 57 -7.81 2.11 9.28
C LYS A 57 -6.93 3.11 10.00
N TRP A 58 -6.03 3.79 9.29
CA TRP A 58 -5.18 4.82 9.91
C TRP A 58 -5.98 5.97 10.56
N ASN A 59 -7.14 6.31 9.98
CA ASN A 59 -7.99 7.36 10.54
C ASN A 59 -8.69 6.95 11.85
N LYS A 60 -8.69 5.66 12.22
CA LYS A 60 -9.24 5.12 13.48
C LYS A 60 -8.19 5.00 14.60
N VAL A 61 -6.94 5.41 14.35
CA VAL A 61 -5.92 5.54 15.38
C VAL A 61 -6.32 6.65 16.36
N ALA A 62 -6.52 6.25 17.61
CA ALA A 62 -6.90 7.11 18.72
C ALA A 62 -6.22 6.62 20.01
N PRO A 63 -6.20 7.42 21.09
CA PRO A 63 -5.60 7.00 22.36
C PRO A 63 -6.12 5.66 22.89
N SER A 64 -7.42 5.40 22.74
CA SER A 64 -8.04 4.13 23.18
C SER A 64 -7.68 2.91 22.33
N SER A 65 -7.16 3.09 21.13
CA SER A 65 -6.76 2.02 20.22
C SER A 65 -5.25 1.94 19.99
N ASN A 66 -4.45 2.76 20.69
CA ASN A 66 -3.01 2.89 20.46
C ASN A 66 -2.28 1.55 20.56
N GLU A 67 -2.45 0.85 21.68
CA GLU A 67 -1.81 -0.45 21.95
C GLU A 67 -2.17 -1.51 20.90
N PHE A 68 -3.41 -1.50 20.40
CA PHE A 68 -3.83 -2.38 19.32
C PHE A 68 -3.02 -2.15 18.04
N TYR A 69 -2.79 -0.89 17.66
CA TYR A 69 -2.01 -0.56 16.47
C TYR A 69 -0.50 -0.80 16.67
N LEU A 70 0.02 -0.61 17.88
CA LEU A 70 1.40 -0.96 18.21
C LEU A 70 1.63 -2.47 18.12
N ASP A 71 0.70 -3.29 18.62
CA ASP A 71 0.78 -4.75 18.47
C ASP A 71 0.63 -5.19 17.01
N LEU A 72 -0.19 -4.51 16.22
CA LEU A 72 -0.30 -4.76 14.78
C LEU A 72 1.01 -4.43 14.05
N LEU A 73 1.65 -3.33 14.42
CA LEU A 73 2.95 -2.90 13.88
C LEU A 73 4.05 -3.90 14.25
N LYS A 74 4.10 -4.31 15.52
CA LYS A 74 5.00 -5.35 16.03
C LYS A 74 4.83 -6.65 15.26
N TYR A 75 3.58 -7.10 15.09
CA TYR A 75 3.27 -8.30 14.32
C TYR A 75 3.78 -8.20 12.87
N PHE A 76 3.55 -7.06 12.20
CA PHE A 76 4.07 -6.86 10.86
C PHE A 76 5.60 -7.00 10.85
N PHE A 77 6.32 -6.30 11.73
CA PHE A 77 7.78 -6.32 11.73
C PHE A 77 8.38 -7.67 12.17
N SER A 78 7.72 -8.41 13.05
CA SER A 78 8.18 -9.71 13.54
C SER A 78 7.88 -10.89 12.61
N THR A 79 7.20 -10.65 11.47
CA THR A 79 6.74 -11.71 10.56
C THR A 79 7.44 -11.61 9.21
N ASP A 80 8.49 -12.40 8.99
CA ASP A 80 9.39 -12.28 7.82
C ASP A 80 8.70 -12.42 6.46
N ASN A 81 7.66 -13.25 6.39
CA ASN A 81 6.91 -13.54 5.16
C ASN A 81 5.90 -12.46 4.77
N ILE A 82 5.79 -11.35 5.54
CA ILE A 82 4.98 -10.19 5.18
C ILE A 82 5.89 -9.04 4.78
N ARG A 83 5.70 -8.54 3.57
CA ARG A 83 6.43 -7.41 3.03
C ARG A 83 5.47 -6.26 2.73
N PHE A 84 5.91 -5.04 2.98
CA PHE A 84 5.17 -3.83 2.65
C PHE A 84 5.94 -2.99 1.64
N ARG A 85 5.21 -2.46 0.66
CA ARG A 85 5.72 -1.47 -0.26
C ARG A 85 4.71 -0.36 -0.47
N VAL A 86 5.18 0.88 -0.44
CA VAL A 86 4.39 2.05 -0.82
C VAL A 86 5.09 2.87 -1.89
N LEU A 87 4.32 3.29 -2.88
CA LEU A 87 4.70 4.26 -3.89
C LEU A 87 4.31 5.66 -3.41
N LEU A 88 5.24 6.60 -3.42
CA LEU A 88 5.03 8.01 -3.18
C LEU A 88 5.12 8.78 -4.50
N VAL A 89 4.06 9.52 -4.82
CA VAL A 89 3.98 10.38 -6.00
C VAL A 89 3.75 11.81 -5.54
N LYS A 90 4.68 12.71 -5.82
CA LYS A 90 4.52 14.13 -5.50
C LYS A 90 3.50 14.77 -6.42
N SER A 91 2.55 15.52 -5.86
CA SER A 91 1.44 16.13 -6.60
C SER A 91 1.90 17.10 -7.70
N ASN A 92 2.98 17.84 -7.45
CA ASN A 92 3.54 18.80 -8.39
C ASN A 92 4.32 18.16 -9.56
N GLU A 93 4.69 16.88 -9.46
CA GLU A 93 5.41 16.16 -10.52
C GLU A 93 4.46 15.35 -11.43
N ILE A 94 3.16 15.27 -11.12
CA ILE A 94 2.17 14.54 -11.94
C ILE A 94 1.81 15.36 -13.18
N ASP A 95 2.51 15.15 -14.30
CA ASP A 95 2.11 15.72 -15.58
C ASP A 95 1.02 14.88 -16.27
N ARG A 96 -0.24 15.23 -15.99
CA ARG A 96 -1.45 14.55 -16.51
C ARG A 96 -1.60 14.64 -18.02
N VAL A 97 -1.20 15.76 -18.62
CA VAL A 97 -1.36 15.97 -20.06
C VAL A 97 -0.32 15.16 -20.81
N LYS A 98 0.94 15.22 -20.36
CA LYS A 98 2.05 14.54 -21.01
C LYS A 98 2.02 13.02 -20.86
N PHE A 99 1.73 12.51 -19.66
CA PHE A 99 1.88 11.08 -19.36
C PHE A 99 0.56 10.33 -19.23
N HIS A 100 -0.58 11.03 -19.13
CA HIS A 100 -1.84 10.42 -18.71
C HIS A 100 -3.04 10.82 -19.57
N ASN A 101 -2.83 11.42 -20.74
CA ASN A 101 -3.88 11.84 -21.68
C ASN A 101 -4.97 12.73 -21.02
N GLY A 102 -4.62 13.48 -19.98
CA GLY A 102 -5.56 14.25 -19.16
C GLY A 102 -6.44 13.41 -18.21
N ASP A 103 -6.36 12.09 -18.26
CA ASP A 103 -7.19 11.17 -17.48
C ASP A 103 -6.54 10.83 -16.13
N GLY A 104 -7.19 11.28 -15.04
CA GLY A 104 -6.73 11.01 -13.67
C GLY A 104 -6.84 9.53 -13.30
N GLU A 105 -7.85 8.81 -13.80
CA GLU A 105 -8.01 7.38 -13.58
C GLU A 105 -6.91 6.61 -14.32
N LEU A 106 -6.51 7.05 -15.52
CA LEU A 106 -5.33 6.50 -16.19
C LEU A 106 -4.05 6.72 -15.41
N SER A 107 -3.85 7.90 -14.82
CA SER A 107 -2.71 8.16 -13.94
C SER A 107 -2.67 7.17 -12.78
N PHE A 108 -3.81 6.95 -12.14
CA PHE A 108 -3.95 6.06 -11.00
C PHE A 108 -3.49 4.62 -11.32
N TYR A 109 -4.02 4.04 -12.41
CA TYR A 109 -3.66 2.68 -12.80
C TYR A 109 -2.21 2.55 -13.32
N LYS A 110 -1.65 3.63 -13.90
CA LYS A 110 -0.22 3.67 -14.24
C LYS A 110 0.67 3.70 -12.99
N PHE A 111 0.24 4.35 -11.91
CA PHE A 111 0.95 4.30 -10.63
C PHE A 111 0.84 2.94 -9.95
N TYR A 112 -0.32 2.29 -10.03
CA TYR A 112 -0.45 0.88 -9.63
C TYR A 112 0.54 -0.02 -10.38
N TYR A 113 0.65 0.15 -11.70
CA TYR A 113 1.65 -0.57 -12.49
C TYR A 113 3.08 -0.34 -11.97
N GLN A 114 3.46 0.91 -11.67
CA GLN A 114 4.79 1.22 -11.13
C GLN A 114 5.03 0.61 -9.74
N LEU A 115 4.02 0.59 -8.86
CA LEU A 115 4.14 -0.07 -7.56
C LEU A 115 4.42 -1.57 -7.71
N LEU A 116 3.64 -2.24 -8.57
CA LEU A 116 3.58 -3.70 -8.68
C LEU A 116 4.73 -4.28 -9.51
N GLN A 117 4.95 -3.78 -10.73
CA GLN A 117 5.87 -4.38 -11.69
C GLN A 117 7.29 -4.55 -11.14
N HIS A 118 7.77 -3.59 -10.34
CA HIS A 118 9.13 -3.62 -9.83
C HIS A 118 9.39 -4.66 -8.74
N TRP A 119 8.34 -5.30 -8.20
CA TRP A 119 8.41 -6.38 -7.20
C TRP A 119 7.87 -7.72 -7.71
N ILE A 120 7.33 -7.77 -8.92
CA ILE A 120 6.97 -9.02 -9.59
C ILE A 120 8.25 -9.69 -10.08
N LEU A 121 8.53 -10.88 -9.52
CA LEU A 121 9.68 -11.70 -9.86
C LEU A 121 9.28 -12.80 -10.84
N SER A 122 10.20 -13.15 -11.73
CA SER A 122 10.06 -14.26 -12.67
C SER A 122 9.74 -15.59 -11.98
N TYR A 123 9.02 -16.47 -12.68
CA TYR A 123 8.68 -17.83 -12.26
C TYR A 123 7.85 -17.93 -10.97
N ASN A 124 7.06 -16.88 -10.70
CA ASN A 124 6.07 -16.83 -9.63
C ASN A 124 4.68 -16.48 -10.17
N SER A 125 3.65 -16.81 -9.40
CA SER A 125 2.25 -16.51 -9.69
C SER A 125 1.71 -15.50 -8.69
N TYR A 126 0.98 -14.49 -9.15
CA TYR A 126 0.50 -13.37 -8.34
C TYR A 126 -1.02 -13.22 -8.44
N SER A 127 -1.68 -13.20 -7.28
CA SER A 127 -3.07 -12.76 -7.12
C SER A 127 -3.10 -11.39 -6.47
N ILE A 128 -3.67 -10.40 -7.15
CA ILE A 128 -3.62 -8.99 -6.75
C ILE A 128 -5.02 -8.50 -6.39
N PHE A 129 -5.15 -7.97 -5.18
CA PHE A 129 -6.39 -7.48 -4.61
C PHE A 129 -6.29 -5.99 -4.37
N LEU A 130 -7.11 -5.21 -5.07
CA LEU A 130 -7.21 -3.76 -4.93
C LEU A 130 -8.39 -3.45 -3.99
N ASP A 131 -8.32 -2.34 -3.26
CA ASP A 131 -9.51 -1.82 -2.59
C ASP A 131 -10.58 -1.46 -3.63
N HIS A 132 -11.84 -1.75 -3.29
CA HIS A 132 -12.95 -1.55 -4.19
C HIS A 132 -13.23 -0.07 -4.40
N LYS A 133 -13.05 0.38 -5.64
CA LYS A 133 -13.41 1.73 -6.09
C LYS A 133 -14.38 1.70 -7.25
N VAL A 134 -15.26 2.70 -7.26
CA VAL A 134 -16.11 3.00 -8.41
C VAL A 134 -15.23 3.60 -9.50
N ASN A 135 -14.89 2.78 -10.48
CA ASN A 135 -14.14 3.19 -11.67
C ASN A 135 -15.10 3.79 -12.70
N LYS A 136 -14.68 4.83 -13.44
CA LYS A 136 -15.47 5.31 -14.59
C LYS A 136 -15.37 4.33 -15.75
N ASP A 137 -14.23 3.65 -15.85
CA ASP A 137 -14.00 2.60 -16.85
C ASP A 137 -13.87 1.23 -16.16
N ILE A 138 -14.88 0.38 -16.39
CA ILE A 138 -14.98 -0.97 -15.84
C ILE A 138 -13.79 -1.85 -16.27
N ASN A 139 -13.13 -1.53 -17.39
CA ASN A 139 -12.04 -2.34 -17.93
C ASN A 139 -10.69 -2.07 -17.28
N ARG A 140 -10.55 -1.08 -16.38
CA ARG A 140 -9.24 -0.67 -15.86
C ARG A 140 -8.51 -1.74 -15.09
N VAL A 141 -9.22 -2.50 -14.27
CA VAL A 141 -8.67 -3.64 -13.53
C VAL A 141 -8.18 -4.73 -14.50
N SER A 142 -8.99 -5.04 -15.52
CA SER A 142 -8.61 -5.99 -16.57
C SER A 142 -7.38 -5.50 -17.36
N LYS A 143 -7.33 -4.20 -17.70
CA LYS A 143 -6.20 -3.61 -18.40
C LYS A 143 -4.94 -3.61 -17.55
N LEU A 144 -5.03 -3.35 -16.24
CA LEU A 144 -3.91 -3.47 -15.32
C LEU A 144 -3.34 -4.90 -15.32
N ARG A 145 -4.21 -5.91 -15.26
CA ARG A 145 -3.78 -7.33 -15.37
C ARG A 145 -3.05 -7.60 -16.67
N GLU A 146 -3.60 -7.15 -17.80
CA GLU A 146 -3.01 -7.32 -19.12
C GLU A 146 -1.61 -6.70 -19.20
N VAL A 147 -1.44 -5.45 -18.76
CA VAL A 147 -0.13 -4.78 -18.85
C VAL A 147 0.90 -5.38 -17.90
N LEU A 148 0.52 -5.84 -16.71
CA LEU A 148 1.43 -6.53 -15.79
C LEU A 148 1.89 -7.87 -16.38
N LYS A 149 0.96 -8.65 -16.97
CA LYS A 149 1.28 -9.90 -17.65
C LYS A 149 2.28 -9.68 -18.79
N ASN A 150 2.07 -8.64 -19.59
CA ASN A 150 2.94 -8.33 -20.73
C ASN A 150 4.31 -7.79 -20.31
N ALA A 151 4.42 -7.17 -19.13
CA ALA A 151 5.67 -6.60 -18.63
C ALA A 151 6.63 -7.64 -18.04
N ASN A 152 6.15 -8.83 -17.66
CA ASN A 152 6.99 -9.95 -17.26
C ASN A 152 6.40 -11.29 -17.74
N LEU A 153 6.83 -11.72 -18.93
CA LEU A 153 6.36 -12.95 -19.61
C LEU A 153 6.68 -14.25 -18.83
N THR A 154 7.62 -14.20 -17.90
CA THR A 154 8.04 -15.34 -17.09
C THR A 154 7.32 -15.44 -15.76
N SER A 155 6.55 -14.41 -15.40
CA SER A 155 5.64 -14.42 -14.25
C SER A 155 4.21 -14.69 -14.68
N GLU A 156 3.42 -15.24 -13.77
CA GLU A 156 1.98 -15.41 -13.98
C GLU A 156 1.22 -14.36 -13.16
N ILE A 157 0.33 -13.62 -13.81
CA ILE A 157 -0.66 -12.77 -13.13
C ILE A 157 -2.00 -13.51 -13.12
N ALA A 158 -2.18 -14.36 -12.10
CA ALA A 158 -3.33 -15.23 -11.97
C ALA A 158 -4.64 -14.41 -11.96
N ASN A 159 -4.72 -13.39 -11.10
CA ASN A 159 -5.84 -12.46 -11.08
C ASN A 159 -5.43 -11.04 -10.65
N VAL A 160 -6.25 -10.08 -11.05
CA VAL A 160 -6.32 -8.75 -10.45
C VAL A 160 -7.80 -8.47 -10.22
N GLN A 161 -8.20 -8.22 -8.98
CA GLN A 161 -9.60 -7.98 -8.65
C GLN A 161 -9.74 -6.91 -7.57
N ALA A 162 -10.86 -6.20 -7.60
CA ALA A 162 -11.24 -5.26 -6.56
C ALA A 162 -12.07 -6.00 -5.50
N LEU A 163 -11.72 -5.84 -4.22
CA LEU A 163 -12.41 -6.45 -3.09
C LEU A 163 -12.78 -5.38 -2.06
N PRO A 164 -13.91 -5.53 -1.34
CA PRO A 164 -14.30 -4.57 -0.33
C PRO A 164 -13.36 -4.63 0.89
N SER A 165 -12.78 -3.48 1.28
CA SER A 165 -11.75 -3.39 2.35
C SER A 165 -12.18 -4.01 3.68
N ASN A 166 -13.45 -3.90 4.05
CA ASN A 166 -13.99 -4.40 5.32
C ASN A 166 -13.92 -5.93 5.46
N GLU A 167 -13.82 -6.65 4.34
CA GLU A 167 -13.76 -8.12 4.31
C GLU A 167 -12.33 -8.67 4.27
N VAL A 168 -11.34 -7.85 3.89
CA VAL A 168 -9.97 -8.31 3.61
C VAL A 168 -8.95 -7.66 4.56
N LEU A 169 -8.50 -8.42 5.56
CA LEU A 169 -7.53 -7.94 6.56
C LEU A 169 -6.18 -7.52 5.95
N GLY A 170 -5.78 -8.11 4.82
CA GLY A 170 -4.59 -7.68 4.09
C GLY A 170 -4.70 -6.26 3.51
N ILE A 171 -5.87 -5.89 2.99
CA ILE A 171 -6.14 -4.52 2.50
C ILE A 171 -6.16 -3.55 3.68
N GLN A 172 -6.77 -3.94 4.81
CA GLN A 172 -6.78 -3.10 6.01
C GLN A 172 -5.37 -2.89 6.61
N LEU A 173 -4.51 -3.90 6.54
CA LEU A 173 -3.10 -3.75 6.93
C LEU A 173 -2.36 -2.82 5.97
N ALA A 174 -2.66 -2.88 4.67
CA ALA A 174 -2.13 -1.95 3.67
C ALA A 174 -2.58 -0.51 3.95
N ASP A 175 -3.86 -0.25 4.27
CA ASP A 175 -4.38 1.06 4.68
C ASP A 175 -3.59 1.60 5.88
N PHE A 176 -3.46 0.80 6.94
CA PHE A 176 -2.77 1.22 8.15
C PHE A 176 -1.32 1.66 7.87
N LEU A 177 -0.53 0.81 7.21
CA LEU A 177 0.89 1.12 6.94
C LEU A 177 1.04 2.27 5.94
N THR A 178 0.18 2.34 4.91
CA THR A 178 0.14 3.46 3.96
C THR A 178 -0.20 4.76 4.66
N GLY A 179 -1.11 4.73 5.63
CA GLY A 179 -1.50 5.87 6.44
C GLY A 179 -0.37 6.43 7.30
N ILE A 180 0.50 5.58 7.87
CA ILE A 180 1.70 6.00 8.60
C ILE A 180 2.60 6.84 7.67
N VAL A 181 2.90 6.31 6.48
CA VAL A 181 3.75 6.99 5.49
C VAL A 181 3.08 8.27 4.99
N ASN A 182 1.79 8.22 4.67
CA ASN A 182 1.01 9.36 4.25
C ASN A 182 1.08 10.51 5.28
N ALA A 183 0.87 10.20 6.56
CA ALA A 183 0.89 11.19 7.62
C ALA A 183 2.25 11.87 7.76
N LYS A 184 3.35 11.11 7.64
CA LYS A 184 4.71 11.67 7.65
C LYS A 184 4.94 12.62 6.48
N PHE A 185 4.73 12.16 5.25
CA PHE A 185 5.11 12.91 4.05
C PHE A 185 4.19 14.10 3.75
N ASN A 186 2.90 14.00 4.11
CA ASN A 186 1.97 15.12 4.01
C ASN A 186 1.94 16.01 5.28
N LYS A 187 2.82 15.76 6.27
CA LYS A 187 2.90 16.52 7.53
C LYS A 187 1.57 16.56 8.31
N LYS A 188 0.78 15.48 8.25
CA LYS A 188 -0.56 15.35 8.86
C LYS A 188 -0.56 14.55 10.17
N ILE A 189 0.44 14.76 11.02
CA ILE A 189 0.54 14.08 12.32
C ILE A 189 0.02 15.02 13.41
N SER A 190 -1.23 14.80 13.82
CA SER A 190 -1.93 15.69 14.77
C SER A 190 -2.03 15.14 16.19
N SER A 191 -2.12 13.82 16.40
CA SER A 191 -2.34 13.21 17.72
C SER A 191 -1.09 12.55 18.30
N SER A 192 -1.03 12.42 19.63
CA SER A 192 0.03 11.71 20.35
C SER A 192 0.15 10.25 19.89
N SER A 193 -0.97 9.53 19.77
CA SER A 193 -0.99 8.13 19.30
C SER A 193 -0.40 7.96 17.90
N LYS A 194 -0.66 8.89 16.98
CA LYS A 194 -0.07 8.85 15.63
C LYS A 194 1.42 9.15 15.64
N LYS A 195 1.89 10.03 16.54
CA LYS A 195 3.32 10.28 16.75
C LYS A 195 4.02 9.06 17.33
N ASP A 196 3.36 8.38 18.27
CA ASP A 196 3.85 7.17 18.91
C ASP A 196 4.06 6.04 17.91
N ILE A 197 3.02 5.71 17.13
CA ILE A 197 3.11 4.71 16.05
C ILE A 197 4.18 5.06 15.02
N LEU A 198 4.32 6.33 14.62
CA LEU A 198 5.40 6.73 13.72
C LEU A 198 6.77 6.51 14.37
N THR A 199 6.93 6.90 15.63
CA THR A 199 8.19 6.74 16.36
C THR A 199 8.56 5.26 16.44
N GLU A 200 7.60 4.41 16.78
CA GLU A 200 7.80 2.98 16.85
C GLU A 200 8.11 2.37 15.46
N THR A 201 7.49 2.89 14.39
CA THR A 201 7.84 2.50 13.02
C THR A 201 9.29 2.85 12.70
N GLU A 202 9.73 4.06 13.06
CA GLU A 202 11.12 4.51 12.88
C GLU A 202 12.11 3.67 13.73
N ASN A 203 11.69 3.20 14.91
CA ASN A 203 12.48 2.30 15.74
C ASN A 203 12.67 0.92 15.06
N TYR A 204 11.59 0.33 14.53
CA TYR A 204 11.67 -0.97 13.84
C TYR A 204 12.52 -0.94 12.57
N ILE A 205 12.44 0.15 11.77
CA ILE A 205 13.29 0.30 10.58
C ILE A 205 14.72 0.74 10.91
N GLY A 206 14.99 1.21 12.13
CA GLY A 206 16.31 1.63 12.60
C GLY A 206 16.75 3.01 12.10
N HIS A 207 15.87 3.78 11.46
CA HIS A 207 16.16 5.12 10.94
C HIS A 207 14.88 5.96 10.79
N LYS A 208 15.04 7.24 10.42
CA LYS A 208 13.89 8.11 10.14
C LYS A 208 13.15 7.64 8.89
N LEU A 209 11.82 7.78 8.88
CA LEU A 209 11.00 7.36 7.75
C LEU A 209 11.26 8.28 6.54
N VAL A 210 12.01 7.74 5.57
CA VAL A 210 12.46 8.40 4.33
C VAL A 210 12.32 7.41 3.17
N PRO A 211 12.39 7.88 1.90
CA PRO A 211 12.42 6.97 0.77
C PRO A 211 13.58 5.97 0.87
N THR A 212 13.32 4.72 0.47
CA THR A 212 14.28 3.62 0.55
C THR A 212 14.78 3.20 -0.83
N SER A 213 15.87 2.43 -0.87
CA SER A 213 16.32 1.80 -2.11
C SER A 213 15.33 0.71 -2.58
N LYS A 214 15.47 0.28 -3.85
CA LYS A 214 14.67 -0.83 -4.39
C LYS A 214 14.95 -2.17 -3.70
N SER A 215 16.12 -2.33 -3.07
CA SER A 215 16.52 -3.56 -2.38
C SER A 215 15.91 -3.75 -1.00
N GLU A 216 15.33 -2.69 -0.41
CA GLU A 216 14.60 -2.80 0.85
C GLU A 216 13.37 -3.68 0.66
N ASN A 217 13.29 -4.80 1.39
CA ASN A 217 12.29 -5.83 1.17
C ASN A 217 11.19 -5.87 2.24
N LYS A 218 11.45 -5.36 3.44
CA LYS A 218 10.50 -5.43 4.56
C LYS A 218 9.53 -4.26 4.53
N PHE A 219 10.04 -3.02 4.58
CA PHE A 219 9.24 -1.80 4.59
C PHE A 219 9.77 -0.83 3.53
N ASN A 220 9.31 -1.00 2.29
CA ASN A 220 9.83 -0.26 1.13
C ASN A 220 9.04 1.02 0.87
N VAL A 221 9.75 2.15 0.82
CA VAL A 221 9.19 3.48 0.57
C VAL A 221 9.74 3.98 -0.77
N PHE A 222 9.02 3.70 -1.85
CA PHE A 222 9.44 4.04 -3.20
C PHE A 222 8.94 5.43 -3.61
N SER A 223 9.81 6.44 -3.59
CA SER A 223 9.53 7.73 -4.22
C SER A 223 9.82 7.66 -5.71
N ILE A 224 8.80 7.81 -6.56
CA ILE A 224 9.01 7.88 -8.00
C ILE A 224 9.70 9.20 -8.36
N ASN A 225 10.60 9.15 -9.33
CA ASN A 225 11.26 10.32 -9.90
C ASN A 225 10.92 10.40 -11.38
N PHE A 226 10.24 11.47 -11.80
CA PHE A 226 9.84 11.69 -13.19
C PHE A 226 10.87 12.45 -14.03
N GLN A 227 11.90 13.04 -13.40
CA GLN A 227 12.90 13.84 -14.10
C GLN A 227 13.96 12.99 -14.80
N GLY A 228 13.98 11.67 -14.56
CA GLY A 228 15.01 10.77 -15.06
C GLY A 228 16.36 11.04 -14.39
N GLY A 229 17.26 10.07 -14.51
CA GLY A 229 18.60 10.13 -13.94
C GLY A 229 19.21 8.74 -13.89
N TRP A 230 20.49 8.66 -14.20
CA TRP A 230 21.33 7.49 -13.96
C TRP A 230 22.01 7.64 -12.61
#